data_AF-A0A0F8XVC7-F1
#
_entry.id   AF-A0A0F8XVC7-F1
#
_cell.length_a   1.000
_cell.length_b   1.000
_cell.length_c   1.000
_cell.angle_alpha   90.00
_cell.angle_beta   90.00
_cell.angle_gamma   90.00
#
_symmetry.space_group_name_H-M   'P 1'
#
loop_
_entity.id
_entity.type
_entity.pdbx_description
1 polymer ?
#
loop_
_entity_poly.entity_id
_entity_poly.type
_entity_poly.pdbx_seq_one_letter_code
_entity_poly.pdbx_strand_id
1 'polypeptide(L)'
;ETVDGDYQTFKSKDGAYIREHFFGKYPETAALVEDWSDEKIWNLRRGGHDIRKVYTTFKRATEVKGQPTCLLVKTVKGYGMGTSGEGQNTSHQQKKMDVEQLRAMRDRFKIPVSDEDLPKAPFVTLNNAQKAYLSDRRKELGGAFPARISESPKLEIPALSAFDGQLKSSGDREISTTMAFVRILTTLLRDKKIGKQVVPIVPDESRTFGMEGLFRSVGIYNPLGQNYTPQDADQMMFYKESADGQVLQEGINEAGAMADWIAAATSYSNHGVPMVPFYIYYSMFGFQRIGDLAWAAGDSRARGFMLGGTAGRTTLNGEGLQHEDGHSHILAGTIPNCISYDPTFSYEVAVIVQHGLQRMFVDQEDVYFYLTLMNENYQHPDMPMGA
;
A
#
# COMPACT_ATOMS: atom_id res chain seq x y z
N GLU A 1 15.09 28.62 18.16
CA GLU A 1 14.99 28.25 19.59
C GLU A 1 13.56 28.07 20.08
N THR A 2 12.58 28.83 19.57
CA THR A 2 11.15 28.62 19.88
C THR A 2 10.73 27.19 19.53
N VAL A 3 10.14 26.49 20.50
CA VAL A 3 9.73 25.09 20.36
C VAL A 3 8.26 24.96 19.93
N ASP A 4 7.82 23.76 19.55
CA ASP A 4 6.45 23.52 19.08
C ASP A 4 5.39 23.90 20.12
N GLY A 5 5.66 23.64 21.42
CA GLY A 5 4.77 24.01 22.52
C GLY A 5 4.50 25.52 22.57
N ASP A 6 5.54 26.34 22.37
CA ASP A 6 5.41 27.80 22.32
C ASP A 6 4.56 28.22 21.11
N TYR A 7 4.82 27.64 19.93
CA TYR A 7 4.04 27.93 18.73
C TYR A 7 2.56 27.57 18.86
N GLN A 8 2.22 26.54 19.65
CA GLN A 8 0.83 26.23 19.96
C GLN A 8 0.24 27.25 20.95
N THR A 9 0.99 27.63 21.99
CA THR A 9 0.58 28.68 22.94
C THR A 9 0.31 29.99 22.21
N PHE A 10 1.21 30.45 21.34
CA PHE A 10 1.01 31.66 20.54
C PHE A 10 -0.28 31.64 19.73
N LYS A 11 -0.70 30.47 19.24
CA LYS A 11 -1.92 30.36 18.43
C LYS A 11 -3.21 30.24 19.26
N SER A 12 -3.11 30.03 20.57
CA SER A 12 -4.25 30.03 21.49
C SER A 12 -4.42 31.34 22.27
N LYS A 13 -3.57 32.35 22.02
CA LYS A 13 -3.59 33.67 22.65
C LYS A 13 -4.04 34.74 21.64
N ASP A 14 -3.35 35.88 21.60
CA ASP A 14 -3.64 37.03 20.75
C ASP A 14 -2.35 37.66 20.20
N GLY A 15 -2.49 38.75 19.45
CA GLY A 15 -1.36 39.47 18.86
C GLY A 15 -0.43 40.13 19.87
N ALA A 16 -0.97 40.63 20.99
CA ALA A 16 -0.19 41.26 22.05
C ALA A 16 0.74 40.23 22.72
N TYR A 17 0.21 39.04 23.01
CA TYR A 17 0.99 37.93 23.54
C TYR A 17 2.12 37.50 22.59
N ILE A 18 1.85 37.47 21.27
CA ILE A 18 2.88 37.19 20.26
C ILE A 18 3.93 38.31 20.22
N ARG A 19 3.52 39.58 20.29
CA ARG A 19 4.46 40.71 20.35
C ARG A 19 5.42 40.55 21.51
N GLU A 20 4.91 40.30 22.71
CA GLU A 20 5.72 40.22 23.93
C GLU A 20 6.59 38.96 23.97
N HIS A 21 5.99 37.79 23.75
CA HIS A 21 6.65 36.51 24.04
C HIS A 21 7.32 35.86 22.82
N PHE A 22 7.10 36.37 21.60
CA PHE A 22 7.82 35.93 20.40
C PHE A 22 8.76 37.01 19.88
N PHE A 23 8.24 38.16 19.45
CA PHE A 23 9.07 39.25 18.92
C PHE A 23 9.86 39.97 20.00
N GLY A 24 9.30 40.12 21.19
CA GLY A 24 9.91 40.80 22.34
C GLY A 24 11.08 40.05 22.98
N LYS A 25 11.38 38.83 22.51
CA LYS A 25 12.51 38.03 23.02
C LYS A 25 13.87 38.68 22.72
N TYR A 26 13.97 39.42 21.62
CA TYR A 26 15.18 40.14 21.22
C TYR A 26 14.83 41.58 20.82
N PRO A 27 15.67 42.59 21.16
CA PRO A 27 15.44 43.97 20.77
C PRO A 27 15.26 44.15 19.25
N GLU A 28 16.03 43.42 18.45
CA GLU A 28 15.99 43.48 16.99
C GLU A 28 14.66 42.97 16.43
N THR A 29 14.14 41.86 16.96
CA THR A 29 12.86 41.31 16.52
C THR A 29 11.67 42.11 17.05
N ALA A 30 11.81 42.77 18.21
CA ALA A 30 10.81 43.69 18.71
C ALA A 30 10.68 44.93 17.79
N ALA A 31 11.82 45.47 17.35
CA ALA A 31 11.87 46.60 16.42
C ALA A 31 11.21 46.29 15.05
N LEU A 32 11.27 45.04 14.59
CA LEU A 32 10.64 44.62 13.31
C LEU A 32 9.11 44.79 13.28
N VAL A 33 8.45 44.82 14.44
CA VAL A 33 6.99 44.91 14.55
C VAL A 33 6.53 46.09 15.40
N GLU A 34 7.44 47.02 15.74
CA GLU A 34 7.17 48.17 16.61
C GLU A 34 6.01 49.03 16.07
N ASP A 35 5.98 49.24 14.75
CA ASP A 35 4.97 50.03 14.04
C ASP A 35 3.74 49.19 13.60
N TRP A 36 3.68 47.90 13.95
CA TRP A 36 2.55 47.04 13.62
C TRP A 36 1.49 47.09 14.71
N SER A 37 0.22 46.94 14.35
CA SER A 37 -0.83 46.66 15.33
C SER A 37 -0.80 45.19 15.78
N ASP A 38 -1.33 44.90 16.96
CA ASP A 38 -1.45 43.51 17.44
C ASP A 38 -2.35 42.67 16.51
N GLU A 39 -3.38 43.28 15.91
CA GLU A 39 -4.19 42.62 14.89
C GLU A 39 -3.37 42.22 13.66
N LYS A 40 -2.45 43.08 13.21
CA LYS A 40 -1.55 42.77 12.09
C LYS A 40 -0.60 41.63 12.44
N ILE A 41 -0.07 41.61 13.66
CA ILE A 41 0.76 40.51 14.18
C ILE A 41 -0.04 39.20 14.24
N TRP A 42 -1.26 39.24 14.79
CA TRP A 42 -2.15 38.08 14.89
C TRP A 42 -2.50 37.48 13.53
N ASN A 43 -2.59 38.32 12.50
CA ASN A 43 -2.89 37.92 11.13
C ASN A 43 -1.71 37.30 10.36
N LEU A 44 -0.51 37.21 10.95
CA LEU A 44 0.61 36.46 10.39
C LEU A 44 0.22 34.98 10.21
N ARG A 45 0.40 34.46 8.99
CA ARG A 45 -0.05 33.11 8.61
C ARG A 45 1.10 32.11 8.62
N ARG A 46 0.77 30.86 8.98
CA ARG A 46 1.64 29.71 8.72
C ARG A 46 1.59 29.38 7.23
N GLY A 47 2.71 28.90 6.67
CA GLY A 47 2.86 28.71 5.21
C GLY A 47 1.83 27.77 4.57
N GLY A 48 1.32 26.78 5.30
CA GLY A 48 0.28 25.87 4.80
C GLY A 48 -1.08 26.54 4.54
N HIS A 49 -1.28 27.77 5.03
CA HIS A 49 -2.49 28.57 4.79
C HIS A 49 -2.26 29.70 3.78
N ASP A 50 -1.11 29.69 3.10
CA ASP A 50 -0.80 30.58 1.98
C ASP A 50 -0.78 29.76 0.68
N ILE A 51 -1.78 29.98 -0.17
CA ILE A 51 -1.97 29.27 -1.43
C ILE A 51 -0.76 29.40 -2.35
N ARG A 52 -0.07 30.55 -2.35
CA ARG A 52 1.13 30.75 -3.18
C ARG A 52 2.28 29.89 -2.68
N LYS A 53 2.48 29.80 -1.36
CA LYS A 53 3.51 28.94 -0.77
C LYS A 53 3.22 27.47 -1.06
N VAL A 54 1.97 27.03 -0.87
CA VAL A 54 1.53 25.67 -1.19
C VAL A 54 1.76 25.34 -2.67
N TYR A 55 1.26 26.18 -3.60
CA TYR A 55 1.44 25.96 -5.04
C TYR A 55 2.92 25.87 -5.44
N THR A 56 3.75 26.83 -5.03
CA THR A 56 5.19 26.83 -5.36
C THR A 56 5.88 25.57 -4.85
N THR A 57 5.46 25.07 -3.69
CA THR A 57 6.02 23.87 -3.07
C THR A 57 5.65 22.62 -3.86
N PHE A 58 4.37 22.44 -4.23
CA PHE A 58 3.93 21.33 -5.07
C PHE A 58 4.54 21.39 -6.48
N LYS A 59 4.62 22.57 -7.08
CA LYS A 59 5.24 22.77 -8.40
C LYS A 59 6.70 22.31 -8.39
N ARG A 60 7.48 22.75 -7.39
CA ARG A 60 8.86 22.29 -7.22
C ARG A 60 8.95 20.78 -7.04
N ALA A 61 8.06 20.18 -6.24
CA ALA A 61 8.06 18.74 -6.03
C ALA A 61 7.86 17.94 -7.33
N THR A 62 7.03 18.43 -8.26
CA THR A 62 6.83 17.78 -9.58
C THR A 62 8.02 17.88 -10.52
N GLU A 63 8.95 18.80 -10.26
CA GLU A 63 10.11 19.08 -11.10
C GLU A 63 11.38 18.34 -10.63
N VAL A 64 11.42 17.91 -9.37
CA VAL A 64 12.52 17.11 -8.81
C VAL A 64 12.58 15.74 -9.51
N LYS A 65 13.78 15.32 -9.88
CA LYS A 65 14.06 14.01 -10.51
C LYS A 65 15.10 13.24 -9.68
N GLY A 66 15.05 11.92 -9.77
CA GLY A 66 16.03 11.02 -9.13
C GLY A 66 15.87 10.81 -7.62
N GLN A 67 14.86 11.41 -6.99
CA GLN A 67 14.59 11.23 -5.56
C GLN A 67 13.12 11.55 -5.20
N PRO A 68 12.57 10.97 -4.13
CA PRO A 68 11.29 11.38 -3.58
C PRO A 68 11.38 12.76 -2.92
N THR A 69 10.24 13.45 -2.80
CA THR A 69 10.15 14.77 -2.14
C THR A 69 9.17 14.70 -0.96
N CYS A 70 9.65 15.04 0.25
CA CYS A 70 8.81 15.17 1.44
C CYS A 70 8.44 16.65 1.68
N LEU A 71 7.14 16.95 1.80
CA LEU A 71 6.63 18.30 2.01
C LEU A 71 6.19 18.53 3.46
N LEU A 72 6.93 19.37 4.19
CA LEU A 72 6.61 19.73 5.57
C LEU A 72 5.71 20.98 5.60
N VAL A 73 4.38 20.77 5.60
CA VAL A 73 3.40 21.85 5.52
C VAL A 73 2.95 22.29 6.91
N LYS A 74 3.47 23.43 7.39
CA LYS A 74 3.11 24.00 8.70
C LYS A 74 1.70 24.62 8.65
N THR A 75 0.73 24.01 9.32
CA THR A 75 -0.68 24.44 9.40
C THR A 75 -1.12 24.78 10.82
N VAL A 76 -2.38 25.12 11.03
CA VAL A 76 -3.03 25.28 12.34
C VAL A 76 -4.13 24.22 12.46
N LYS A 77 -4.13 23.41 13.51
CA LYS A 77 -5.20 22.45 13.79
C LYS A 77 -6.49 23.22 14.10
N GLY A 78 -7.59 22.85 13.46
CA GLY A 78 -8.88 23.56 13.61
C GLY A 78 -8.88 24.97 13.01
N TYR A 79 -8.10 25.24 11.96
CA TYR A 79 -8.00 26.57 11.36
C TYR A 79 -9.38 27.15 10.99
N GLY A 80 -9.68 28.34 11.51
CA GLY A 80 -10.93 29.04 11.30
C GLY A 80 -12.12 28.54 12.12
N MET A 81 -11.89 27.64 13.07
CA MET A 81 -12.90 27.22 14.04
C MET A 81 -12.97 28.13 15.28
N GLY A 82 -12.06 29.12 15.40
CA GLY A 82 -12.04 30.04 16.54
C GLY A 82 -11.98 29.31 17.88
N THR A 83 -12.82 29.72 18.83
CA THR A 83 -12.92 29.14 20.18
C THR A 83 -13.39 27.68 20.19
N SER A 84 -13.90 27.15 19.08
CA SER A 84 -14.32 25.74 18.97
C SER A 84 -13.14 24.75 18.88
N GLY A 85 -11.90 25.24 18.68
CA GLY A 85 -10.73 24.35 18.62
C GLY A 85 -9.53 24.84 17.83
N GLU A 86 -9.53 26.09 17.32
CA GLU A 86 -8.40 26.62 16.55
C GLU A 86 -7.16 26.78 17.44
N GLY A 87 -6.14 25.96 17.18
CA GLY A 87 -4.92 25.96 18.01
C GLY A 87 -5.14 25.45 19.44
N GLN A 88 -6.25 24.75 19.70
CA GLN A 88 -6.59 24.21 21.02
C GLN A 88 -6.63 22.68 21.01
N ASN A 89 -6.36 22.08 22.17
CA ASN A 89 -6.44 20.63 22.41
C ASN A 89 -7.82 20.25 22.97
N THR A 90 -8.89 20.51 22.22
CA THR A 90 -10.25 20.09 22.58
C THR A 90 -10.50 18.61 22.25
N SER A 91 -11.46 17.99 22.94
CA SER A 91 -11.83 16.58 22.72
C SER A 91 -12.51 16.37 21.37
N HIS A 92 -12.07 15.36 20.62
CA HIS A 92 -12.70 14.93 19.36
C HIS A 92 -14.10 14.30 19.54
N GLN A 93 -14.58 14.12 20.79
CA GLN A 93 -15.92 13.60 21.06
C GLN A 93 -17.03 14.65 21.00
N GLN A 94 -16.70 15.92 20.73
CA GLN A 94 -17.69 17.00 20.65
C GLN A 94 -18.55 16.84 19.38
N LYS A 95 -19.77 16.30 19.56
CA LYS A 95 -20.66 15.90 18.45
C LYS A 95 -21.34 17.05 17.72
N LYS A 96 -21.33 18.28 18.27
CA LYS A 96 -22.01 19.45 17.71
C LYS A 96 -21.19 20.72 17.95
N MET A 97 -21.12 21.59 16.94
CA MET A 97 -20.73 22.98 17.12
C MET A 97 -21.97 23.77 17.57
N ASP A 98 -21.78 24.72 18.48
CA ASP A 98 -22.86 25.64 18.83
C ASP A 98 -23.10 26.67 17.71
N VAL A 99 -24.25 27.36 17.75
CA VAL A 99 -24.66 28.30 16.69
C VAL A 99 -23.70 29.48 16.57
N GLU A 100 -23.07 29.92 17.65
CA GLU A 100 -22.12 31.04 17.63
C GLU A 100 -20.78 30.63 17.00
N GLN A 101 -20.34 29.40 17.22
CA GLN A 101 -19.20 28.80 16.53
C GLN A 101 -19.47 28.65 15.02
N LEU A 102 -20.68 28.22 14.65
CA LEU A 102 -21.11 28.18 13.24
C LEU A 102 -21.14 29.58 12.63
N ARG A 103 -21.60 30.59 13.38
CA ARG A 103 -21.64 31.99 12.96
C ARG A 103 -20.24 32.52 12.72
N ALA A 104 -19.32 32.34 13.67
CA ALA A 104 -17.94 32.75 13.55
C ALA A 104 -17.24 32.10 12.34
N MET A 105 -17.48 30.80 12.09
CA MET A 105 -16.94 30.11 10.91
C MET A 105 -17.53 30.68 9.61
N ARG A 106 -18.85 30.85 9.54
CA ARG A 106 -19.54 31.42 8.38
C ARG A 106 -19.05 32.82 8.05
N ASP A 107 -18.91 33.69 9.04
CA ASP A 107 -18.45 35.06 8.86
C ASP A 107 -16.99 35.11 8.42
N ARG A 108 -16.13 34.31 9.07
CA ARG A 108 -14.70 34.22 8.74
C ARG A 108 -14.46 33.82 7.28
N PHE A 109 -15.17 32.79 6.81
CA PHE A 109 -15.01 32.27 5.46
C PHE A 109 -16.00 32.88 4.46
N LYS A 110 -16.84 33.83 4.90
CA LYS A 110 -17.86 34.52 4.09
C LYS A 110 -18.79 33.54 3.38
N ILE A 111 -19.24 32.51 4.11
CA ILE A 111 -20.13 31.48 3.59
C ILE A 111 -21.53 32.10 3.40
N PRO A 112 -22.17 31.95 2.22
CA PRO A 112 -23.42 32.63 1.89
C PRO A 112 -24.64 31.89 2.50
N VAL A 113 -24.73 31.89 3.83
CA VAL A 113 -25.85 31.34 4.60
C VAL A 113 -26.42 32.44 5.49
N SER A 114 -27.75 32.54 5.52
CA SER A 114 -28.48 33.52 6.33
C SER A 114 -28.37 33.19 7.83
N ASP A 115 -28.59 34.18 8.69
CA ASP A 115 -28.69 33.96 10.15
C ASP A 115 -29.81 32.98 10.52
N GLU A 116 -30.93 33.04 9.79
CA GLU A 116 -32.11 32.21 10.01
C GLU A 116 -31.84 30.74 9.68
N ASP A 117 -31.07 30.47 8.63
CA ASP A 117 -30.77 29.11 8.18
C ASP A 117 -29.53 28.51 8.86
N LEU A 118 -28.68 29.33 9.50
CA LEU A 118 -27.45 28.87 10.13
C LEU A 118 -27.65 27.70 11.12
N PRO A 119 -28.67 27.67 12.00
CA PRO A 119 -28.90 26.54 12.91
C PRO A 119 -29.21 25.21 12.21
N LYS A 120 -29.64 25.25 10.94
CA LYS A 120 -29.94 24.06 10.13
C LYS A 120 -28.67 23.48 9.49
N ALA A 121 -27.55 24.21 9.52
CA ALA A 121 -26.29 23.86 8.87
C ALA A 121 -26.48 23.38 7.40
N PRO A 122 -27.11 24.19 6.52
CA PRO A 122 -27.47 23.75 5.18
C PRO A 122 -26.24 23.56 4.30
N PHE A 123 -26.36 22.66 3.32
CA PHE A 123 -25.40 22.61 2.21
C PHE A 123 -25.53 23.87 1.35
N VAL A 124 -24.38 24.42 0.94
CA VAL A 124 -24.32 25.59 0.06
C VAL A 124 -24.19 25.15 -1.40
N THR A 125 -24.97 25.76 -2.28
CA THR A 125 -24.86 25.55 -3.72
C THR A 125 -23.96 26.60 -4.36
N LEU A 126 -23.04 26.16 -5.22
CA LEU A 126 -22.16 27.04 -5.98
C LEU A 126 -22.92 27.77 -7.10
N ASN A 127 -22.53 29.01 -7.38
CA ASN A 127 -23.04 29.73 -8.55
C ASN A 127 -22.45 29.18 -9.86
N ASN A 128 -22.99 29.61 -11.01
CA ASN A 128 -22.58 29.09 -12.32
C ASN A 128 -21.08 29.30 -12.61
N ALA A 129 -20.51 30.44 -12.23
CA ALA A 129 -19.09 30.72 -12.45
C ALA A 129 -18.17 29.82 -11.60
N GLN A 130 -18.53 29.60 -10.33
CA GLN A 130 -17.80 28.68 -9.44
C GLN A 130 -17.90 27.23 -9.92
N LYS A 131 -19.09 26.79 -10.37
CA LYS A 131 -19.29 25.46 -10.96
C LYS A 131 -18.45 25.28 -12.21
N ALA A 132 -18.47 26.26 -13.13
CA ALA A 132 -17.66 26.24 -14.33
C ALA A 132 -16.16 26.16 -14.00
N TYR A 133 -15.67 27.02 -13.11
CA TYR A 133 -14.26 27.02 -12.70
C TYR A 133 -13.82 25.66 -12.14
N LEU A 134 -14.58 25.08 -11.20
CA LEU A 134 -14.25 23.76 -10.63
C LEU A 134 -14.29 22.65 -11.68
N SER A 135 -15.31 22.66 -12.54
CA SER A 135 -15.46 21.66 -13.62
C SER A 135 -14.31 21.76 -14.62
N ASP A 136 -13.95 22.96 -15.06
CA ASP A 136 -12.85 23.19 -16.00
C ASP A 136 -11.51 22.76 -15.41
N ARG A 137 -11.22 23.11 -14.15
CA ARG A 137 -9.99 22.65 -13.48
C ARG A 137 -9.94 21.14 -13.35
N ARG A 138 -11.04 20.47 -13.01
CA ARG A 138 -11.08 19.01 -12.93
C ARG A 138 -10.94 18.36 -14.30
N LYS A 139 -11.57 18.90 -15.33
CA LYS A 139 -11.46 18.42 -16.71
C LYS A 139 -10.02 18.49 -17.22
N GLU A 140 -9.33 19.60 -16.99
CA GLU A 140 -7.90 19.74 -17.32
C GLU A 140 -7.00 18.74 -16.55
N LEU A 141 -7.41 18.34 -15.35
CA LEU A 141 -6.70 17.38 -14.48
C LEU A 141 -7.19 15.93 -14.65
N GLY A 142 -7.88 15.60 -15.75
CA GLY A 142 -8.28 14.23 -16.07
C GLY A 142 -9.62 13.76 -15.49
N GLY A 143 -10.45 14.67 -14.97
CA GLY A 143 -11.82 14.36 -14.54
C GLY A 143 -12.01 14.29 -13.02
N ALA A 144 -12.93 13.47 -12.54
CA ALA A 144 -13.23 13.33 -11.11
C ALA A 144 -12.10 12.61 -10.35
N PHE A 145 -11.88 12.97 -9.08
CA PHE A 145 -10.91 12.30 -8.20
C PHE A 145 -11.30 12.51 -6.71
N PRO A 146 -11.18 11.50 -5.84
CA PRO A 146 -10.80 10.12 -6.13
C PRO A 146 -11.86 9.39 -6.98
N ALA A 147 -11.41 8.40 -7.75
CA ALA A 147 -12.27 7.53 -8.56
C ALA A 147 -11.68 6.11 -8.56
N ARG A 148 -12.55 5.10 -8.58
CA ARG A 148 -12.16 3.68 -8.68
C ARG A 148 -12.81 3.08 -9.91
N ILE A 149 -12.05 2.32 -10.69
CA ILE A 149 -12.52 1.62 -11.88
C ILE A 149 -12.59 0.13 -11.54
N SER A 150 -13.79 -0.44 -11.55
CA SER A 150 -13.99 -1.87 -11.30
C SER A 150 -13.84 -2.73 -12.56
N GLU A 151 -13.99 -2.12 -13.75
CA GLU A 151 -13.79 -2.82 -15.01
C GLU A 151 -12.30 -3.09 -15.24
N SER A 152 -11.97 -4.33 -15.60
CA SER A 152 -10.60 -4.72 -15.92
C SER A 152 -10.57 -5.71 -17.08
N PRO A 153 -9.53 -5.72 -17.92
CA PRO A 153 -9.32 -6.80 -18.87
C PRO A 153 -9.30 -8.16 -18.17
N LYS A 154 -10.00 -9.15 -18.73
CA LYS A 154 -9.87 -10.54 -18.29
C LYS A 154 -8.56 -11.13 -18.80
N LEU A 155 -7.90 -11.95 -17.99
CA LEU A 155 -6.71 -12.68 -18.42
C LEU A 155 -7.09 -13.98 -19.12
N GLU A 156 -6.36 -14.33 -20.17
CA GLU A 156 -6.37 -15.69 -20.70
C GLU A 156 -5.40 -16.55 -19.88
N ILE A 157 -5.96 -17.41 -19.03
CA ILE A 157 -5.20 -18.28 -18.12
C ILE A 157 -4.94 -19.65 -18.77
N PRO A 158 -3.87 -20.37 -18.41
CA PRO A 158 -3.68 -21.74 -18.84
C PRO A 158 -4.74 -22.67 -18.25
N ALA A 159 -5.16 -23.66 -19.04
CA ALA A 159 -6.00 -24.75 -18.57
C ALA A 159 -5.25 -25.61 -17.55
N LEU A 160 -5.98 -26.37 -16.72
CA LEU A 160 -5.38 -27.27 -15.73
C LEU A 160 -4.36 -28.25 -16.33
N SER A 161 -4.59 -28.71 -17.56
CA SER A 161 -3.68 -29.60 -18.29
C SER A 161 -2.29 -29.02 -18.56
N ALA A 162 -2.12 -27.69 -18.48
CA ALA A 162 -0.80 -27.07 -18.54
C ALA A 162 0.10 -27.52 -17.38
N PHE A 163 -0.51 -27.98 -16.29
CA PHE A 163 0.17 -28.47 -15.08
C PHE A 163 0.20 -30.00 -14.99
N ASP A 164 0.02 -30.73 -16.09
CA ASP A 164 0.00 -32.20 -16.15
C ASP A 164 1.16 -32.88 -15.41
N GLY A 165 2.34 -32.25 -15.39
CA GLY A 165 3.51 -32.76 -14.66
C GLY A 165 3.36 -32.73 -13.14
N GLN A 166 2.48 -31.90 -12.60
CA GLN A 166 2.16 -31.79 -11.17
C GLN A 166 0.90 -32.59 -10.80
N LEU A 167 0.05 -32.90 -11.79
CA LEU A 167 -1.16 -33.72 -11.61
C LEU A 167 -0.87 -35.22 -11.54
N LYS A 168 0.32 -35.64 -12.01
CA LYS A 168 0.78 -37.02 -12.01
C LYS A 168 1.67 -37.30 -10.82
N SER A 169 1.81 -38.58 -10.50
CA SER A 169 2.70 -39.06 -9.45
C SER A 169 4.15 -38.61 -9.70
N SER A 170 4.85 -38.28 -8.61
CA SER A 170 6.29 -38.03 -8.65
C SER A 170 7.12 -39.32 -8.82
N GLY A 171 6.48 -40.49 -8.82
CA GLY A 171 7.13 -41.80 -8.85
C GLY A 171 8.03 -41.99 -7.64
N ASP A 172 9.25 -42.48 -7.86
CA ASP A 172 10.24 -42.66 -6.79
C ASP A 172 10.88 -41.35 -6.32
N ARG A 173 10.62 -40.22 -7.00
CA ARG A 173 11.19 -38.92 -6.60
C ARG A 173 10.35 -38.31 -5.49
N GLU A 174 11.03 -37.88 -4.44
CA GLU A 174 10.41 -37.09 -3.39
C GLU A 174 10.60 -35.60 -3.68
N ILE A 175 9.53 -34.82 -3.52
CA ILE A 175 9.53 -33.35 -3.65
C ILE A 175 8.68 -32.75 -2.54
N SER A 176 8.75 -31.45 -2.35
CA SER A 176 7.87 -30.71 -1.44
C SER A 176 6.77 -29.96 -2.20
N THR A 177 5.73 -29.50 -1.49
CA THR A 177 4.72 -28.62 -2.10
C THR A 177 5.30 -27.26 -2.52
N THR A 178 6.37 -26.78 -1.88
CA THR A 178 7.12 -25.61 -2.35
C THR A 178 7.77 -25.87 -3.71
N MET A 179 8.45 -27.01 -3.87
CA MET A 179 9.04 -27.38 -5.16
C MET A 179 7.98 -27.58 -6.26
N ALA A 180 6.82 -28.14 -5.90
CA ALA A 180 5.69 -28.24 -6.82
C ALA A 180 5.19 -26.85 -7.27
N PHE A 181 5.03 -25.91 -6.33
CA PHE A 181 4.67 -24.53 -6.62
C PHE A 181 5.67 -23.84 -7.57
N VAL A 182 6.98 -23.97 -7.34
CA VAL A 182 7.99 -23.35 -8.24
C VAL A 182 7.86 -23.85 -9.68
N ARG A 183 7.51 -25.13 -9.89
CA ARG A 183 7.25 -25.66 -11.24
C ARG A 183 5.98 -25.09 -11.87
N ILE A 184 4.93 -24.87 -11.08
CA ILE A 184 3.69 -24.20 -11.51
C ILE A 184 4.00 -22.75 -11.90
N LEU A 185 4.72 -22.01 -11.04
CA LEU A 185 5.13 -20.64 -11.31
C LEU A 185 6.00 -20.54 -12.57
N THR A 186 6.93 -21.47 -12.77
CA THR A 186 7.76 -21.55 -13.98
C THR A 186 6.91 -21.75 -15.24
N THR A 187 5.85 -22.57 -15.15
CA THR A 187 4.91 -22.80 -16.24
C THR A 187 4.15 -21.52 -16.58
N LEU A 188 3.67 -20.81 -15.55
CA LEU A 188 2.98 -19.52 -15.70
C LEU A 188 3.89 -18.44 -16.32
N LEU A 189 5.13 -18.31 -15.85
CA LEU A 189 6.09 -17.33 -16.37
C LEU A 189 6.45 -17.57 -17.85
N ARG A 190 6.43 -18.84 -18.30
CA ARG A 190 6.74 -19.21 -19.68
C ARG A 190 5.54 -19.08 -20.62
N ASP A 191 4.32 -19.06 -20.07
CA ASP A 191 3.09 -18.92 -20.84
C ASP A 191 3.06 -17.57 -21.57
N LYS A 192 2.73 -17.61 -22.87
CA LYS A 192 2.81 -16.42 -23.74
C LYS A 192 1.67 -15.43 -23.53
N LYS A 193 0.60 -15.83 -22.85
CA LYS A 193 -0.61 -15.05 -22.63
C LYS A 193 -0.60 -14.35 -21.26
N ILE A 194 -0.12 -15.04 -20.23
CA ILE A 194 -0.11 -14.52 -18.85
C ILE A 194 1.28 -14.26 -18.27
N GLY A 195 2.34 -14.78 -18.89
CA GLY A 195 3.68 -14.77 -18.30
C GLY A 195 4.21 -13.38 -17.97
N LYS A 196 3.83 -12.34 -18.72
CA LYS A 196 4.24 -10.95 -18.45
C LYS A 196 3.50 -10.29 -17.27
N GLN A 197 2.37 -10.85 -16.88
CA GLN A 197 1.52 -10.35 -15.81
C GLN A 197 1.86 -10.98 -14.47
N VAL A 198 2.58 -12.10 -14.45
CA VAL A 198 3.04 -12.76 -13.23
C VAL A 198 4.09 -11.90 -12.53
N VAL A 199 3.95 -11.68 -11.22
CA VAL A 199 4.92 -10.91 -10.43
C VAL A 199 5.39 -11.77 -9.25
N PRO A 200 6.52 -12.48 -9.39
CA PRO A 200 7.13 -13.17 -8.26
C PRO A 200 7.73 -12.15 -7.29
N ILE A 201 7.40 -12.26 -6.00
CA ILE A 201 7.87 -11.36 -4.94
C ILE A 201 8.45 -12.22 -3.82
N VAL A 202 9.65 -11.88 -3.37
CA VAL A 202 10.36 -12.59 -2.32
C VAL A 202 11.12 -11.60 -1.42
N PRO A 203 11.04 -11.74 -0.08
CA PRO A 203 11.83 -10.95 0.84
C PRO A 203 13.10 -11.73 1.23
N ASP A 204 14.18 -11.49 0.51
CA ASP A 204 15.50 -12.11 0.65
C ASP A 204 15.57 -13.59 0.22
N GLU A 205 14.99 -14.50 1.02
CA GLU A 205 15.29 -15.94 1.07
C GLU A 205 14.82 -16.78 -0.13
N SER A 206 15.37 -16.49 -1.30
CA SER A 206 14.93 -17.11 -2.57
C SER A 206 15.40 -18.54 -2.74
N ARG A 207 16.60 -18.87 -2.23
CA ARG A 207 17.17 -20.22 -2.30
C ARG A 207 16.41 -21.20 -1.41
N THR A 208 15.96 -20.75 -0.25
CA THR A 208 15.12 -21.54 0.67
C THR A 208 13.87 -22.06 -0.03
N PHE A 209 13.30 -21.28 -0.95
CA PHE A 209 12.11 -21.67 -1.70
C PHE A 209 12.40 -22.29 -3.08
N GLY A 210 13.67 -22.52 -3.45
CA GLY A 210 14.04 -23.07 -4.77
C GLY A 210 13.80 -22.11 -5.94
N MET A 211 13.75 -20.80 -5.68
CA MET A 211 13.44 -19.76 -6.66
C MET A 211 14.65 -19.32 -7.49
N GLU A 212 15.87 -19.75 -7.15
CA GLU A 212 17.11 -19.45 -7.90
C GLU A 212 17.03 -19.91 -9.36
N GLY A 213 16.23 -20.96 -9.60
CA GLY A 213 15.83 -21.43 -10.93
C GLY A 213 15.31 -20.32 -11.85
N LEU A 214 14.56 -19.40 -11.26
CA LEU A 214 13.84 -18.35 -11.97
C LEU A 214 14.73 -17.16 -12.33
N PHE A 215 15.71 -16.83 -11.49
CA PHE A 215 16.58 -15.66 -11.68
C PHE A 215 17.28 -15.63 -13.02
N ARG A 216 17.74 -16.79 -13.49
CA ARG A 216 18.35 -16.90 -14.82
C ARG A 216 17.34 -16.68 -15.95
N SER A 217 16.10 -17.12 -15.75
CA SER A 217 15.07 -17.12 -16.79
C SER A 217 14.35 -15.78 -16.95
N VAL A 218 14.03 -15.11 -15.85
CA VAL A 218 13.22 -13.89 -15.83
C VAL A 218 13.89 -12.71 -15.13
N GLY A 219 15.05 -12.90 -14.49
CA GLY A 219 15.82 -11.83 -13.85
C GLY A 219 15.19 -11.28 -12.57
N ILE A 220 16.03 -10.67 -11.74
CA ILE A 220 15.63 -9.83 -10.60
C ILE A 220 15.51 -8.40 -11.12
N TYR A 221 14.39 -7.74 -10.81
CA TYR A 221 14.19 -6.35 -11.18
C TYR A 221 15.18 -5.45 -10.43
N ASN A 222 16.05 -4.77 -11.18
CA ASN A 222 16.86 -3.68 -10.68
C ASN A 222 16.92 -2.59 -11.74
N PRO A 223 16.33 -1.39 -11.50
CA PRO A 223 16.34 -0.31 -12.49
C PRO A 223 17.75 0.21 -12.83
N LEU A 224 18.75 -0.09 -12.00
CA LEU A 224 20.16 0.25 -12.22
C LEU A 224 20.96 -0.89 -12.89
N GLY A 225 20.35 -2.07 -13.07
CA GLY A 225 21.01 -3.27 -13.57
C GLY A 225 22.07 -3.85 -12.63
N GLN A 226 22.73 -4.92 -13.09
CA GLN A 226 23.79 -5.61 -12.35
C GLN A 226 25.09 -4.78 -12.31
N ASN A 227 25.36 -4.13 -11.19
CA ASN A 227 26.54 -3.25 -11.00
C ASN A 227 27.69 -3.89 -10.21
N TYR A 228 27.65 -5.21 -10.01
CA TYR A 228 28.62 -5.96 -9.22
C TYR A 228 28.69 -7.42 -9.70
N THR A 229 29.78 -8.13 -9.39
CA THR A 229 29.91 -9.56 -9.69
C THR A 229 29.16 -10.38 -8.63
N PRO A 230 28.19 -11.22 -9.01
CA PRO A 230 27.52 -12.12 -8.09
C PRO A 230 28.49 -13.06 -7.37
N GLN A 231 28.25 -13.35 -6.10
CA GLN A 231 29.07 -14.31 -5.34
C GLN A 231 29.03 -15.72 -5.96
N ASP A 232 27.91 -16.06 -6.61
CA ASP A 232 27.67 -17.34 -7.25
C ASP A 232 27.89 -17.29 -8.78
N ALA A 233 28.62 -16.30 -9.29
CA ALA A 233 28.84 -16.12 -10.74
C ALA A 233 29.43 -17.37 -11.44
N ASP A 234 30.18 -18.20 -10.71
CA ASP A 234 30.75 -19.45 -11.22
C ASP A 234 29.77 -20.64 -11.21
N GLN A 235 28.57 -20.46 -10.65
CA GLN A 235 27.53 -21.49 -10.58
C GLN A 235 26.61 -21.42 -11.81
N MET A 236 26.03 -22.57 -12.18
CA MET A 236 25.13 -22.66 -13.34
C MET A 236 23.88 -21.77 -13.21
N MET A 237 23.45 -21.50 -11.97
CA MET A 237 22.23 -20.80 -11.59
C MET A 237 22.55 -19.52 -10.81
N PHE A 238 23.54 -18.76 -11.26
CA PHE A 238 23.86 -17.44 -10.69
C PHE A 238 22.68 -16.47 -10.86
N TYR A 239 22.50 -15.56 -9.89
CA TYR A 239 21.46 -14.55 -10.01
C TYR A 239 21.86 -13.45 -10.99
N LYS A 240 20.85 -12.86 -11.63
CA LYS A 240 21.01 -11.78 -12.61
C LYS A 240 20.01 -10.68 -12.32
N GLU A 241 20.52 -9.48 -12.14
CA GLU A 241 19.73 -8.26 -12.02
C GLU A 241 19.65 -7.52 -13.37
N SER A 242 18.45 -7.03 -13.71
CA SER A 242 18.25 -6.20 -14.89
C SER A 242 17.05 -5.27 -14.75
N ALA A 243 17.04 -4.19 -15.55
CA ALA A 243 15.95 -3.21 -15.55
C ALA A 243 14.62 -3.79 -16.07
N ASP A 244 14.68 -4.93 -16.76
CA ASP A 244 13.55 -5.72 -17.26
C ASP A 244 13.37 -7.03 -16.49
N GLY A 245 14.05 -7.20 -15.36
CA GLY A 245 13.86 -8.34 -14.47
C GLY A 245 12.44 -8.38 -13.91
N GLN A 246 11.93 -9.58 -13.67
CA GLN A 246 10.52 -9.79 -13.32
C GLN A 246 10.30 -10.14 -11.84
N VAL A 247 11.32 -10.66 -11.16
CA VAL A 247 11.24 -10.94 -9.72
C VAL A 247 11.48 -9.66 -8.93
N LEU A 248 10.58 -9.35 -8.00
CA LEU A 248 10.80 -8.31 -6.98
C LEU A 248 11.48 -8.94 -5.76
N GLN A 249 12.67 -8.43 -5.45
CA GLN A 249 13.50 -8.89 -4.34
C GLN A 249 13.63 -7.73 -3.33
N GLU A 250 12.87 -7.81 -2.25
CA GLU A 250 12.73 -6.71 -1.28
C GLU A 250 13.72 -6.79 -0.11
N GLY A 251 14.58 -7.82 -0.09
CA GLY A 251 15.43 -8.12 1.05
C GLY A 251 14.61 -8.45 2.30
N ILE A 252 15.18 -8.28 3.49
CA ILE A 252 14.53 -8.61 4.77
C ILE A 252 13.49 -7.53 5.12
N ASN A 253 12.38 -7.52 4.38
CA ASN A 253 11.33 -6.51 4.50
C ASN A 253 9.95 -7.06 4.06
N GLU A 254 9.31 -7.84 4.92
CA GLU A 254 7.99 -8.42 4.62
C GLU A 254 6.90 -7.36 4.40
N ALA A 255 7.01 -6.21 5.08
CA ALA A 255 6.07 -5.11 4.92
C ALA A 255 6.23 -4.42 3.55
N GLY A 256 7.46 -4.26 3.07
CA GLY A 256 7.76 -3.77 1.72
C GLY A 256 7.24 -4.74 0.66
N ALA A 257 7.59 -6.03 0.77
CA ALA A 257 7.11 -7.07 -0.13
C ALA A 257 5.58 -7.15 -0.19
N MET A 258 4.90 -6.96 0.95
CA MET A 258 3.45 -6.88 0.99
C MET A 258 2.90 -5.62 0.31
N ALA A 259 3.57 -4.47 0.45
CA ALA A 259 3.16 -3.25 -0.24
C ALA A 259 3.27 -3.40 -1.76
N ASP A 260 4.34 -4.01 -2.26
CA ASP A 260 4.49 -4.33 -3.70
C ASP A 260 3.45 -5.34 -4.17
N TRP A 261 3.17 -6.36 -3.33
CA TRP A 261 2.11 -7.31 -3.60
C TRP A 261 0.75 -6.63 -3.70
N ILE A 262 0.39 -5.70 -2.79
CA ILE A 262 -0.87 -4.93 -2.86
C ILE A 262 -0.91 -4.08 -4.13
N ALA A 263 0.20 -3.41 -4.47
CA ALA A 263 0.27 -2.58 -5.66
C ALA A 263 0.01 -3.40 -6.93
N ALA A 264 0.66 -4.56 -7.07
CA ALA A 264 0.41 -5.48 -8.18
C ALA A 264 -1.01 -6.06 -8.15
N ALA A 265 -1.47 -6.53 -6.99
CA ALA A 265 -2.77 -7.18 -6.80
C ALA A 265 -3.97 -6.24 -7.03
N THR A 266 -3.75 -4.92 -7.04
CA THR A 266 -4.76 -3.90 -7.30
C THR A 266 -4.53 -3.13 -8.61
N SER A 267 -3.47 -3.46 -9.36
CA SER A 267 -3.14 -2.84 -10.65
C SER A 267 -4.26 -2.97 -11.69
N TYR A 268 -5.06 -4.04 -11.58
CA TYR A 268 -6.24 -4.27 -12.42
C TYR A 268 -7.24 -3.10 -12.39
N SER A 269 -7.35 -2.41 -11.24
CA SER A 269 -8.25 -1.27 -10.99
C SER A 269 -7.51 0.06 -11.08
N ASN A 270 -6.31 0.16 -10.51
CA ASN A 270 -5.56 1.42 -10.44
C ASN A 270 -4.96 1.83 -11.79
N HIS A 271 -4.60 0.85 -12.62
CA HIS A 271 -3.92 1.07 -13.90
C HIS A 271 -4.63 0.43 -15.10
N GLY A 272 -5.70 -0.35 -14.87
CA GLY A 272 -6.36 -1.12 -15.93
C GLY A 272 -5.50 -2.26 -16.47
N VAL A 273 -4.44 -2.64 -15.75
CA VAL A 273 -3.50 -3.70 -16.15
C VAL A 273 -3.51 -4.78 -15.06
N PRO A 274 -4.22 -5.90 -15.26
CA PRO A 274 -4.22 -6.98 -14.29
C PRO A 274 -2.83 -7.62 -14.18
N MET A 275 -2.29 -7.63 -12.97
CA MET A 275 -1.06 -8.32 -12.61
C MET A 275 -1.38 -9.44 -11.60
N VAL A 276 -0.62 -10.54 -11.65
CA VAL A 276 -0.81 -11.74 -10.84
C VAL A 276 0.38 -11.89 -9.90
N PRO A 277 0.36 -11.26 -8.72
CA PRO A 277 1.48 -11.36 -7.80
C PRO A 277 1.45 -12.67 -7.01
N PHE A 278 2.64 -13.26 -6.87
CA PHE A 278 2.93 -14.42 -6.03
C PHE A 278 3.99 -14.01 -5.02
N TYR A 279 3.56 -13.74 -3.79
CA TYR A 279 4.45 -13.35 -2.69
C TYR A 279 4.74 -14.56 -1.81
N ILE A 280 5.98 -15.07 -1.87
CA ILE A 280 6.44 -16.20 -1.07
C ILE A 280 7.39 -15.76 0.03
N TYR A 281 7.16 -16.25 1.24
CA TYR A 281 7.87 -15.85 2.46
C TYR A 281 7.73 -16.95 3.52
N TYR A 282 8.50 -16.89 4.60
CA TYR A 282 8.32 -17.80 5.76
C TYR A 282 6.94 -17.56 6.38
N SER A 283 6.05 -18.55 6.39
CA SER A 283 4.63 -18.36 6.73
C SER A 283 4.37 -17.60 8.04
N MET A 284 5.23 -17.80 9.03
CA MET A 284 5.24 -17.09 10.32
C MET A 284 5.27 -15.56 10.18
N PHE A 285 5.98 -15.03 9.18
CA PHE A 285 6.15 -13.59 8.95
C PHE A 285 5.12 -13.01 7.97
N GLY A 286 4.03 -13.75 7.71
CA GLY A 286 2.84 -13.25 7.03
C GLY A 286 1.90 -12.54 7.99
N PHE A 287 0.70 -13.09 8.18
CA PHE A 287 -0.37 -12.46 8.96
C PHE A 287 0.01 -12.03 10.38
N GLN A 288 0.97 -12.70 11.03
CA GLN A 288 1.45 -12.27 12.35
C GLN A 288 2.26 -10.97 12.29
N ARG A 289 3.05 -10.77 11.24
CA ARG A 289 3.95 -9.61 11.09
C ARG A 289 3.32 -8.44 10.32
N ILE A 290 2.54 -8.76 9.29
CA ILE A 290 1.95 -7.81 8.32
C ILE A 290 0.42 -7.89 8.28
N GLY A 291 -0.23 -8.33 9.36
CA GLY A 291 -1.68 -8.56 9.42
C GLY A 291 -2.53 -7.33 9.09
N ASP A 292 -2.12 -6.13 9.51
CA ASP A 292 -2.85 -4.89 9.19
C ASP A 292 -2.77 -4.55 7.68
N LEU A 293 -1.64 -4.87 7.03
CA LEU A 293 -1.52 -4.75 5.57
C LEU A 293 -2.34 -5.81 4.84
N ALA A 294 -2.43 -7.03 5.36
CA ALA A 294 -3.32 -8.06 4.82
C ALA A 294 -4.79 -7.66 4.94
N TRP A 295 -5.19 -7.03 6.05
CA TRP A 295 -6.52 -6.44 6.19
C TRP A 295 -6.76 -5.32 5.18
N ALA A 296 -5.81 -4.38 5.05
CA ALA A 296 -5.87 -3.30 4.08
C ALA A 296 -5.92 -3.81 2.63
N ALA A 297 -5.29 -4.94 2.33
CA ALA A 297 -5.41 -5.59 1.02
C ALA A 297 -6.83 -6.10 0.75
N GLY A 298 -7.47 -6.69 1.77
CA GLY A 298 -8.87 -7.09 1.71
C GLY A 298 -9.80 -5.91 1.40
N ASP A 299 -9.62 -4.79 2.10
CA ASP A 299 -10.35 -3.53 1.85
C ASP A 299 -10.08 -2.98 0.43
N SER A 300 -8.83 -3.04 -0.01
CA SER A 300 -8.39 -2.59 -1.33
C SER A 300 -8.84 -3.49 -2.49
N ARG A 301 -9.54 -4.60 -2.20
CA ARG A 301 -10.00 -5.60 -3.19
C ARG A 301 -8.83 -6.23 -3.95
N ALA A 302 -7.75 -6.56 -3.24
CA ALA A 302 -6.58 -7.20 -3.81
C ALA A 302 -6.94 -8.57 -4.42
N ARG A 303 -6.26 -8.89 -5.53
CA ARG A 303 -6.34 -10.18 -6.24
C ARG A 303 -4.93 -10.71 -6.48
N GLY A 304 -4.56 -11.80 -5.81
CA GLY A 304 -3.22 -12.37 -5.88
C GLY A 304 -3.03 -13.56 -4.95
N PHE A 305 -1.81 -14.07 -4.89
CA PHE A 305 -1.43 -15.22 -4.06
C PHE A 305 -0.39 -14.81 -3.02
N MET A 306 -0.71 -15.06 -1.76
CA MET A 306 0.23 -15.08 -0.65
C MET A 306 0.61 -16.54 -0.38
N LEU A 307 1.90 -16.82 -0.23
CA LEU A 307 2.45 -18.16 -0.15
C LEU A 307 3.30 -18.25 1.11
N GLY A 308 2.72 -18.86 2.16
CA GLY A 308 3.44 -19.15 3.39
C GLY A 308 4.32 -20.38 3.18
N GLY A 309 5.54 -20.18 2.69
CA GLY A 309 6.56 -21.22 2.60
C GLY A 309 7.06 -21.64 3.97
N THR A 310 7.76 -22.78 4.01
CA THR A 310 8.31 -23.38 5.24
C THR A 310 7.30 -23.43 6.38
N ALA A 311 6.03 -23.72 6.05
CA ALA A 311 4.94 -23.77 7.02
C ALA A 311 4.95 -25.06 7.83
N GLY A 312 4.10 -25.12 8.85
CA GLY A 312 3.92 -26.29 9.70
C GLY A 312 4.81 -26.24 10.94
N ARG A 313 4.17 -26.40 12.11
CA ARG A 313 4.85 -26.28 13.43
C ARG A 313 6.00 -27.27 13.56
N THR A 314 5.85 -28.47 13.00
CA THR A 314 6.82 -29.56 13.14
C THR A 314 7.69 -29.74 11.89
N THR A 315 7.32 -29.13 10.76
CA THR A 315 7.95 -29.34 9.45
C THR A 315 9.19 -28.46 9.27
N LEU A 316 9.16 -27.23 9.80
CA LEU A 316 10.34 -26.36 9.88
C LEU A 316 11.15 -26.64 11.16
N ASN A 317 11.48 -27.91 11.38
CA ASN A 317 12.23 -28.32 12.56
C ASN A 317 13.64 -27.73 12.56
N GLY A 318 14.08 -27.15 13.68
CA GLY A 318 15.43 -26.60 13.87
C GLY A 318 15.50 -25.07 13.89
N GLU A 319 14.52 -24.37 13.31
CA GLU A 319 14.44 -22.90 13.35
C GLU A 319 13.79 -22.38 14.66
N GLY A 320 12.98 -23.22 15.33
CA GLY A 320 12.49 -23.00 16.68
C GLY A 320 11.36 -21.98 16.82
N LEU A 321 11.23 -21.44 18.04
CA LEU A 321 10.03 -20.75 18.54
C LEU A 321 9.51 -19.62 17.63
N GLN A 322 10.40 -18.85 17.00
CA GLN A 322 10.01 -17.69 16.21
C GLN A 322 9.74 -17.99 14.73
N HIS A 323 9.88 -19.25 14.29
CA HIS A 323 9.74 -19.65 12.88
C HIS A 323 8.72 -20.75 12.68
N GLU A 324 8.67 -21.72 13.59
CA GLU A 324 7.77 -22.88 13.50
C GLU A 324 6.30 -22.43 13.53
N ASP A 325 5.65 -22.34 12.38
CA ASP A 325 4.28 -21.81 12.25
C ASP A 325 3.22 -22.91 12.32
N GLY A 326 2.35 -22.81 13.34
CA GLY A 326 1.14 -23.62 13.44
C GLY A 326 -0.09 -22.77 13.76
N HIS A 327 -0.15 -21.52 13.31
CA HIS A 327 -1.29 -20.63 13.61
C HIS A 327 -1.60 -19.57 12.55
N SER A 328 -0.81 -19.44 11.47
CA SER A 328 -1.09 -18.47 10.41
C SER A 328 -2.49 -18.62 9.79
N HIS A 329 -2.99 -19.84 9.62
CA HIS A 329 -4.36 -20.10 9.14
C HIS A 329 -5.46 -19.55 10.07
N ILE A 330 -5.23 -19.50 11.39
CA ILE A 330 -6.16 -18.89 12.35
C ILE A 330 -6.23 -17.38 12.11
N LEU A 331 -5.08 -16.75 11.88
CA LEU A 331 -5.01 -15.32 11.59
C LEU A 331 -5.60 -15.00 10.21
N ALA A 332 -5.27 -15.78 9.18
CA ALA A 332 -5.80 -15.63 7.82
C ALA A 332 -7.33 -15.76 7.81
N GLY A 333 -7.89 -16.68 8.58
CA GLY A 333 -9.33 -16.89 8.73
C GLY A 333 -10.11 -15.71 9.31
N THR A 334 -9.42 -14.68 9.84
CA THR A 334 -10.07 -13.45 10.28
C THR A 334 -10.41 -12.48 9.14
N ILE A 335 -9.81 -12.66 7.95
CA ILE A 335 -9.99 -11.77 6.80
C ILE A 335 -11.05 -12.36 5.84
N PRO A 336 -12.23 -11.73 5.65
CA PRO A 336 -13.36 -12.35 4.96
C PRO A 336 -13.11 -12.78 3.51
N ASN A 337 -12.26 -12.07 2.78
CA ASN A 337 -11.96 -12.33 1.37
C ASN A 337 -10.56 -12.96 1.15
N CYS A 338 -9.95 -13.51 2.21
CA CYS A 338 -8.76 -14.34 2.14
C CYS A 338 -9.15 -15.82 2.05
N ILE A 339 -8.94 -16.44 0.88
CA ILE A 339 -9.23 -17.86 0.68
C ILE A 339 -7.99 -18.68 1.03
N SER A 340 -8.05 -19.43 2.13
CA SER A 340 -6.88 -20.10 2.72
C SER A 340 -6.91 -21.61 2.47
N TYR A 341 -5.78 -22.18 2.05
CA TYR A 341 -5.59 -23.62 1.82
C TYR A 341 -4.28 -24.12 2.42
N ASP A 342 -4.27 -25.37 2.87
CA ASP A 342 -3.09 -26.10 3.35
C ASP A 342 -2.90 -27.39 2.54
N PRO A 343 -2.43 -27.30 1.29
CA PRO A 343 -2.29 -28.46 0.41
C PRO A 343 -1.18 -29.40 0.88
N THR A 344 -1.43 -30.69 0.74
CA THR A 344 -0.46 -31.77 0.98
C THR A 344 0.17 -32.21 -0.34
N PHE A 345 -0.57 -32.31 -1.43
CA PHE A 345 -0.04 -32.90 -2.67
C PHE A 345 0.17 -31.89 -3.80
N SER A 346 1.08 -32.21 -4.73
CA SER A 346 1.44 -31.35 -5.86
C SER A 346 0.24 -31.04 -6.75
N TYR A 347 -0.66 -32.01 -6.94
CA TYR A 347 -1.87 -31.83 -7.72
C TYR A 347 -2.84 -30.86 -7.06
N GLU A 348 -2.92 -30.83 -5.72
CA GLU A 348 -3.76 -29.89 -4.98
C GLU A 348 -3.26 -28.46 -5.18
N VAL A 349 -1.94 -28.24 -5.10
CA VAL A 349 -1.33 -26.94 -5.39
C VAL A 349 -1.66 -26.49 -6.82
N ALA A 350 -1.54 -27.38 -7.81
CA ALA A 350 -1.86 -27.08 -9.20
C ALA A 350 -3.33 -26.70 -9.41
N VAL A 351 -4.25 -27.48 -8.83
CA VAL A 351 -5.69 -27.23 -8.90
C VAL A 351 -6.06 -25.93 -8.20
N ILE A 352 -5.55 -25.67 -6.99
CA ILE A 352 -5.86 -24.46 -6.22
C ILE A 352 -5.33 -23.21 -6.93
N VAL A 353 -4.10 -23.23 -7.47
CA VAL A 353 -3.55 -22.09 -8.21
C VAL A 353 -4.36 -21.83 -9.47
N GLN A 354 -4.69 -22.87 -10.26
CA GLN A 354 -5.50 -22.70 -11.46
C GLN A 354 -6.91 -22.17 -11.13
N HIS A 355 -7.52 -22.69 -10.06
CA HIS A 355 -8.82 -22.24 -9.58
C HIS A 355 -8.79 -20.79 -9.08
N GLY A 356 -7.75 -20.39 -8.35
CA GLY A 356 -7.55 -19.01 -7.93
C GLY A 356 -7.38 -18.05 -9.10
N LEU A 357 -6.64 -18.47 -10.14
CA LEU A 357 -6.49 -17.69 -11.38
C LEU A 357 -7.84 -17.48 -12.08
N GLN A 358 -8.65 -18.54 -12.18
CA GLN A 358 -9.98 -18.50 -12.76
C GLN A 358 -10.87 -17.50 -11.99
N ARG A 359 -10.99 -17.66 -10.67
CA ARG A 359 -11.85 -16.81 -9.84
C ARG A 359 -11.43 -15.34 -9.88
N MET A 360 -10.14 -15.05 -9.70
CA MET A 360 -9.66 -13.68 -9.57
C MET A 360 -9.56 -12.92 -10.90
N PHE A 361 -9.13 -13.59 -11.98
CA PHE A 361 -8.74 -12.88 -13.21
C PHE A 361 -9.65 -13.17 -14.41
N VAL A 362 -10.50 -14.20 -14.35
CA VAL A 362 -11.50 -14.51 -15.38
C VAL A 362 -12.92 -14.18 -14.89
N ASP A 363 -13.27 -14.65 -13.69
CA ASP A 363 -14.57 -14.40 -13.05
C ASP A 363 -14.59 -13.07 -12.29
N GLN A 364 -13.41 -12.50 -12.05
CA GLN A 364 -13.20 -11.19 -11.43
C GLN A 364 -13.77 -11.07 -10.01
N GLU A 365 -13.67 -12.15 -9.24
CA GLU A 365 -13.97 -12.15 -7.81
C GLU A 365 -12.92 -11.37 -7.02
N ASP A 366 -13.37 -10.48 -6.13
CA ASP A 366 -12.51 -9.67 -5.24
C ASP A 366 -12.07 -10.46 -4.00
N VAL A 367 -11.32 -11.52 -4.26
CA VAL A 367 -10.69 -12.38 -3.25
C VAL A 367 -9.19 -12.47 -3.52
N TYR A 368 -8.42 -12.82 -2.51
CA TYR A 368 -7.03 -13.24 -2.67
C TYR A 368 -6.79 -14.56 -1.96
N PHE A 369 -5.75 -15.29 -2.38
CA PHE A 369 -5.49 -16.64 -1.93
C PHE A 369 -4.30 -16.67 -0.98
N TYR A 370 -4.40 -17.46 0.08
CA TYR A 370 -3.31 -17.82 0.96
C TYR A 370 -3.08 -19.33 0.91
N LEU A 371 -1.87 -19.76 0.54
CA LEU A 371 -1.50 -21.16 0.54
C LEU A 371 -0.29 -21.34 1.46
N THR A 372 -0.37 -22.27 2.40
CA THR A 372 0.83 -22.77 3.07
C THR A 372 1.53 -23.80 2.19
N LEU A 373 2.86 -23.76 2.18
CA LEU A 373 3.71 -24.67 1.42
C LEU A 373 4.80 -25.24 2.35
N MET A 374 5.04 -26.53 2.22
CA MET A 374 5.97 -27.29 3.06
C MET A 374 7.35 -27.36 2.39
N ASN A 375 8.39 -27.50 3.20
CA ASN A 375 9.78 -27.71 2.77
C ASN A 375 10.20 -29.19 2.79
N GLU A 376 9.46 -30.06 3.49
CA GLU A 376 9.71 -31.50 3.55
C GLU A 376 9.41 -32.19 2.22
N ASN A 377 10.29 -33.12 1.82
CA ASN A 377 10.13 -33.91 0.60
C ASN A 377 9.48 -35.26 0.91
N TYR A 378 8.49 -35.64 0.10
CA TYR A 378 7.87 -36.96 0.13
C TYR A 378 7.31 -37.32 -1.26
N GLN A 379 6.82 -38.54 -1.40
CA GLN A 379 6.19 -38.99 -2.65
C GLN A 379 4.82 -38.34 -2.83
N HIS A 380 4.57 -37.82 -4.03
CA HIS A 380 3.27 -37.28 -4.41
C HIS A 380 2.53 -38.29 -5.31
N PRO A 381 1.29 -38.66 -4.98
CA PRO A 381 0.51 -39.59 -5.80
C PRO A 381 -0.13 -38.88 -6.99
N ASP A 382 -0.71 -39.66 -7.91
CA ASP A 382 -1.56 -39.14 -8.96
C ASP A 382 -2.80 -38.43 -8.38
N MET A 383 -3.28 -37.40 -9.08
CA MET A 383 -4.58 -36.82 -8.80
C MET A 383 -5.66 -37.91 -8.93
N PRO A 384 -6.51 -38.13 -7.91
CA PRO A 384 -7.57 -39.12 -7.98
C PRO A 384 -8.52 -38.88 -9.16
N MET A 385 -8.94 -39.94 -9.85
CA MET A 385 -9.87 -39.83 -10.97
C MET A 385 -11.22 -39.28 -10.51
N GLY A 386 -11.68 -38.19 -11.12
CA GLY A 386 -12.94 -37.52 -10.79
C GLY A 386 -12.85 -36.42 -9.72
N ALA A 387 -11.64 -36.09 -9.27
CA ALA A 387 -11.36 -34.90 -8.46
C ALA A 387 -11.48 -33.60 -9.27
#